data_AF-A0A5C5YWZ7-F1
#
_entry.id   AF-A0A5C5YWZ7-F1
#
_cell.length_a   1.000
_cell.length_b   1.000
_cell.length_c   1.000
_cell.angle_alpha   90.00
_cell.angle_beta   90.00
_cell.angle_gamma   90.00
#
_symmetry.space_group_name_H-M   'P 1'
#
loop_
_entity.id
_entity.type
_entity.pdbx_description
1 polymer ?
#
loop_
_entity_poly.entity_id
_entity_poly.type
_entity_poly.pdbx_seq_one_letter_code
_entity_poly.pdbx_strand_id
1 'polypeptide(L)'
;MNRVPTSLYAAACLLTLASGCGPTAPSIANGPPAVTWQHLTSESWRYELQDPKRIANFSFRANGGVLWSEGTKNGNLHSVAALGGRWYINNAGDLVITDESESKPYRTLGVTALTATTATAIDRSTGLTEAYSRIYTPQTGG
;
A
#
# COMPACT_ATOMS: atom_id res chain seq x y z
N MET A 1 -32.37 56.62 23.51
CA MET A 1 -32.41 56.30 22.06
C MET A 1 -30.96 56.39 21.57
N ASN A 2 -30.32 55.43 20.90
CA ASN A 2 -30.67 54.13 20.37
C ASN A 2 -29.35 53.40 20.05
N ARG A 3 -29.28 52.11 20.44
CA ARG A 3 -28.71 50.97 19.71
C ARG A 3 -27.18 50.90 19.48
N VAL A 4 -26.59 49.95 20.20
CA VAL A 4 -25.41 49.16 19.78
C VAL A 4 -25.76 48.36 18.51
N PRO A 5 -24.80 48.11 17.62
CA PRO A 5 -24.70 46.76 17.08
C PRO A 5 -23.28 46.20 17.19
N THR A 6 -23.26 45.09 17.92
CA THR A 6 -22.32 43.97 17.93
C THR A 6 -21.70 43.72 16.55
N SER A 7 -20.37 43.75 16.44
CA SER A 7 -19.66 43.17 15.30
C SER A 7 -18.90 41.94 15.79
N LEU A 8 -19.39 40.79 15.35
CA LEU A 8 -18.81 39.46 15.56
C LEU A 8 -17.38 39.45 15.04
N TYR A 9 -16.40 39.25 15.92
CA TYR A 9 -15.16 38.60 15.48
C TYR A 9 -15.50 37.12 15.26
N ALA A 10 -15.62 36.77 13.99
CA ALA A 10 -15.78 35.41 13.53
C ALA A 10 -14.62 34.57 14.08
N ALA A 11 -14.94 33.68 15.02
CA ALA A 11 -14.09 32.55 15.30
C ALA A 11 -13.98 31.75 14.01
N ALA A 12 -12.82 31.81 13.36
CA ALA A 12 -12.47 30.88 12.31
C ALA A 12 -12.41 29.49 12.95
N CYS A 13 -13.54 28.78 12.93
CA CYS A 13 -13.55 27.35 13.14
C CYS A 13 -12.63 26.77 12.09
N LEU A 14 -11.43 26.34 12.51
CA LEU A 14 -10.65 25.37 11.76
C LEU A 14 -11.60 24.22 11.46
N LEU A 15 -12.03 24.12 10.21
CA LEU A 15 -12.45 22.85 9.63
C LEU A 15 -11.18 22.00 9.56
N THR A 16 -10.76 21.44 10.69
CA THR A 16 -10.04 20.17 10.65
C THR A 16 -11.04 19.20 10.04
N LEU A 17 -10.99 19.07 8.72
CA LEU A 17 -11.48 17.89 8.05
C LEU A 17 -10.96 16.73 8.89
N ALA A 18 -11.87 16.03 9.55
CA ALA A 18 -11.61 14.71 10.05
C ALA A 18 -11.32 13.86 8.82
N SER A 19 -10.08 13.95 8.31
CA SER A 19 -9.43 12.87 7.59
C SER A 19 -9.45 11.75 8.61
N GLY A 20 -10.51 10.93 8.55
CA GLY A 20 -10.78 9.89 9.53
C GLY A 20 -9.48 9.15 9.77
N CYS A 21 -9.09 9.03 11.03
CA CYS A 21 -7.96 8.23 11.45
C CYS A 21 -8.21 6.81 10.93
N GLY A 22 -7.72 6.55 9.72
CA GLY A 22 -7.46 5.20 9.29
C GLY A 22 -6.55 4.57 10.35
N PRO A 23 -6.70 3.28 10.61
CA PRO A 23 -5.83 2.57 11.53
C PRO A 23 -4.37 2.87 11.16
N THR A 24 -3.57 3.33 12.12
CA THR A 24 -2.13 3.54 11.88
C THR A 24 -1.44 2.19 11.96
N ALA A 25 -0.64 1.86 10.95
CA ALA A 25 0.13 0.63 10.97
C ALA A 25 1.20 0.66 12.08
N PRO A 26 1.47 -0.46 12.78
CA PRO A 26 2.48 -0.52 13.84
C PRO A 26 3.88 -0.07 13.39
N SER A 27 4.29 -0.43 12.17
CA SER A 27 5.55 -0.05 11.54
C SER A 27 5.69 1.44 11.26
N ILE A 28 4.57 2.18 11.24
CA ILE A 28 4.51 3.64 11.05
C ILE A 28 4.37 4.38 12.38
N ALA A 29 3.64 3.79 13.33
CA ALA A 29 3.41 4.38 14.64
C ALA A 29 4.72 4.61 15.44
N ASN A 30 5.73 3.78 15.19
CA ASN A 30 7.04 3.85 15.83
C ASN A 30 8.09 4.64 15.01
N GLY A 31 7.66 5.38 13.98
CA GLY A 31 8.52 6.11 13.06
C GLY A 31 8.37 5.63 11.61
N PRO A 32 9.06 6.24 10.64
CA PRO A 32 9.06 5.76 9.26
C PRO A 32 9.49 4.29 9.20
N PRO A 33 8.87 3.48 8.34
CA PRO A 33 9.21 2.07 8.23
C PRO A 33 10.62 1.98 7.65
N ALA A 34 11.42 1.04 8.15
CA ALA A 34 12.69 0.70 7.52
C ALA A 34 12.44 0.29 6.06
N VAL A 35 13.41 0.54 5.17
CA VAL A 35 13.35 0.13 3.75
C VAL A 35 13.53 -1.40 3.64
N THR A 36 12.54 -2.14 4.12
CA THR A 36 12.49 -3.60 4.14
C THR A 36 11.04 -4.08 4.06
N TRP A 37 10.83 -5.26 3.50
CA TRP A 37 9.51 -5.88 3.48
C TRP A 37 9.08 -6.51 4.81
N GLN A 38 9.93 -6.48 5.85
CA GLN A 38 9.71 -7.20 7.10
C GLN A 38 8.38 -6.84 7.78
N HIS A 39 7.89 -5.62 7.63
CA HIS A 39 6.60 -5.21 8.20
C HIS A 39 5.44 -6.13 7.75
N LEU A 40 5.52 -6.75 6.56
CA LEU A 40 4.48 -7.67 6.06
C LEU A 40 4.34 -8.94 6.92
N THR A 41 5.34 -9.30 7.73
CA THR A 41 5.27 -10.51 8.58
C THR A 41 4.28 -10.38 9.72
N SER A 42 3.93 -9.15 10.10
CA SER A 42 2.97 -8.86 11.18
C SER A 42 1.83 -7.93 10.75
N GLU A 43 1.86 -7.40 9.53
CA GLU A 43 0.92 -6.40 9.05
C GLU A 43 0.30 -6.79 7.71
N SER A 44 -0.93 -6.36 7.49
CA SER A 44 -1.63 -6.58 6.21
C SER A 44 -1.73 -5.25 5.46
N TRP A 45 -1.37 -5.27 4.17
CA TRP A 45 -1.19 -4.08 3.36
C TRP A 45 -1.64 -4.32 1.92
N ARG A 46 -2.25 -3.29 1.34
CA ARG A 46 -2.53 -3.22 -0.10
C ARG A 46 -1.54 -2.28 -0.77
N TYR A 47 -1.06 -2.67 -1.94
CA TYR A 47 -0.18 -1.91 -2.82
C TYR A 47 -0.83 -1.75 -4.19
N GLU A 48 -0.77 -0.55 -4.76
CA GLU A 48 -1.33 -0.27 -6.09
C GLU A 48 -0.33 0.50 -6.94
N LEU A 49 0.00 -0.05 -8.11
CA LEU A 49 1.01 0.50 -9.00
C LEU A 49 0.56 1.85 -9.57
N GLN A 50 1.43 2.84 -9.40
CA GLN A 50 1.30 4.18 -9.93
C GLN A 50 1.89 4.23 -11.35
N ASP A 51 1.22 3.58 -12.30
CA ASP A 51 1.62 3.56 -13.72
C ASP A 51 0.42 3.90 -14.62
N PRO A 52 0.57 4.77 -15.63
CA PRO A 52 -0.54 5.17 -16.50
C PRO A 52 -0.98 4.06 -17.47
N LYS A 53 -0.14 3.05 -17.71
CA LYS A 53 -0.37 1.99 -18.70
C LYS A 53 -0.47 0.61 -18.08
N ARG A 54 0.19 0.36 -16.94
CA ARG A 54 0.21 -0.95 -16.29
C ARG A 54 -0.68 -0.98 -15.06
N ILE A 55 -1.16 -2.16 -14.75
CA ILE A 55 -1.84 -2.50 -13.50
C ILE A 55 -0.97 -3.53 -12.81
N ALA A 56 -0.60 -3.28 -11.56
CA ALA A 56 -0.07 -4.28 -10.65
C ALA A 56 -0.56 -3.92 -9.25
N ASN A 57 -1.43 -4.74 -8.70
CA ASN A 57 -2.01 -4.53 -7.38
C ASN A 57 -1.73 -5.75 -6.52
N PHE A 58 -1.36 -5.53 -5.27
CA PHE A 58 -1.08 -6.58 -4.31
C PHE A 58 -1.86 -6.34 -3.02
N SER A 59 -2.39 -7.41 -2.44
CA SER A 59 -3.03 -7.39 -1.12
C SER A 59 -2.40 -8.49 -0.29
N PHE A 60 -1.47 -8.10 0.59
CA PHE A 60 -0.73 -8.98 1.46
C PHE A 60 -1.46 -9.14 2.79
N ARG A 61 -1.55 -10.38 3.25
CA ARG A 61 -2.01 -10.73 4.58
C ARG A 61 -0.82 -11.21 5.41
N ALA A 62 -0.83 -10.87 6.71
CA ALA A 62 0.22 -11.26 7.65
C ALA A 62 0.39 -12.78 7.81
N ASN A 63 -0.60 -13.58 7.42
CA ASN A 63 -0.53 -15.06 7.42
C ASN A 63 0.24 -15.65 6.22
N GLY A 64 0.93 -14.82 5.42
CA GLY A 64 1.68 -15.24 4.23
C GLY A 64 0.84 -15.36 2.95
N GLY A 65 -0.46 -15.05 3.00
CA GLY A 65 -1.31 -15.03 1.80
C GLY A 65 -1.16 -13.73 1.01
N VAL A 66 -1.22 -13.82 -0.32
CA VAL A 66 -1.28 -12.65 -1.21
C VAL A 66 -2.34 -12.86 -2.29
N LEU A 67 -3.12 -11.82 -2.53
CA LEU A 67 -3.92 -11.67 -3.75
C LEU A 67 -3.23 -10.63 -4.62
N TRP A 68 -3.03 -10.92 -5.89
CA TRP A 68 -2.52 -9.92 -6.82
C TRP A 68 -3.30 -9.89 -8.12
N SER A 69 -3.22 -8.74 -8.77
CA SER A 69 -3.72 -8.57 -10.12
C SER A 69 -2.74 -7.80 -10.97
N GLU A 70 -2.55 -8.24 -12.21
CA GLU A 70 -1.67 -7.61 -13.18
C GLU A 70 -2.40 -7.41 -14.51
N GLY A 71 -2.01 -6.38 -15.25
CA GLY A 71 -2.74 -6.02 -16.45
C GLY A 71 -2.30 -4.73 -17.10
N THR A 72 -3.13 -4.26 -18.03
CA THR A 72 -2.87 -3.09 -18.86
C THR A 72 -4.08 -2.16 -18.89
N LYS A 73 -3.83 -0.86 -18.84
CA LYS A 73 -4.80 0.23 -18.97
C LYS A 73 -4.82 0.69 -20.42
N ASN A 74 -5.93 0.49 -21.12
CA ASN A 74 -6.16 0.95 -22.49
C ASN A 74 -7.36 1.90 -22.52
N GLY A 75 -7.14 3.15 -22.09
CA GLY A 75 -8.23 4.12 -21.90
C GLY A 75 -9.19 3.63 -20.83
N ASN A 76 -10.48 3.51 -21.17
CA ASN A 76 -11.51 3.00 -20.26
C ASN A 76 -11.56 1.46 -20.20
N LEU A 77 -10.81 0.76 -21.06
CA LEU A 77 -10.78 -0.70 -21.09
C LEU A 77 -9.57 -1.19 -20.30
N HIS A 78 -9.80 -1.96 -19.24
CA HIS A 78 -8.74 -2.59 -18.45
C HIS A 78 -8.72 -4.09 -18.73
N SER A 79 -7.56 -4.62 -19.10
CA SER A 79 -7.35 -6.07 -19.18
C SER A 79 -6.57 -6.49 -17.95
N VAL A 80 -7.15 -7.36 -17.13
CA VAL A 80 -6.60 -7.73 -15.82
C VAL A 80 -6.69 -9.25 -15.62
N ALA A 81 -5.58 -9.85 -15.20
CA ALA A 81 -5.55 -11.19 -14.65
C ALA A 81 -5.38 -11.10 -13.12
N ALA A 82 -6.10 -11.93 -12.36
CA ALA A 82 -6.01 -11.98 -10.91
C ALA A 82 -5.62 -13.39 -10.47
N LEU A 83 -4.70 -13.48 -9.51
CA LEU A 83 -4.19 -14.73 -8.96
C LEU A 83 -4.08 -14.61 -7.44
N GLY A 84 -4.25 -15.75 -6.77
CA GLY A 84 -3.93 -15.94 -5.37
C GLY A 84 -2.65 -16.74 -5.22
N GLY A 85 -1.97 -16.57 -4.09
CA GLY A 85 -0.78 -17.34 -3.79
C GLY A 85 -0.18 -17.04 -2.43
N ARG A 86 1.11 -17.33 -2.32
CA ARG A 86 1.90 -17.14 -1.10
C ARG A 86 2.98 -16.09 -1.35
N TRP A 87 3.52 -15.55 -0.27
CA TRP A 87 4.68 -14.67 -0.33
C TRP A 87 5.65 -14.98 0.80
N TYR A 88 6.92 -14.70 0.57
CA TYR A 88 7.98 -14.74 1.59
C TYR A 88 9.07 -13.71 1.28
N ILE A 89 9.97 -13.49 2.25
CA ILE A 89 11.15 -12.63 2.08
C ILE A 89 12.36 -13.55 1.97
N ASN A 90 13.10 -13.45 0.86
CA ASN A 90 14.29 -14.29 0.66
C ASN A 90 15.50 -13.76 1.46
N ASN A 91 16.63 -14.47 1.40
CA ASN A 91 17.86 -14.09 2.12
C ASN A 91 18.46 -12.75 1.65
N ALA A 92 18.09 -12.26 0.46
CA ALA A 92 18.52 -10.95 -0.04
C ALA A 92 17.61 -9.81 0.43
N GLY A 93 16.53 -10.12 1.17
CA GLY A 93 15.53 -9.13 1.61
C GLY A 93 14.49 -8.81 0.55
N ASP A 94 14.47 -9.53 -0.58
CA ASP A 94 13.46 -9.33 -1.63
C ASP A 94 12.17 -10.07 -1.29
N LEU A 95 11.04 -9.46 -1.63
CA LEU A 95 9.73 -10.07 -1.54
C LEU A 95 9.50 -10.99 -2.73
N VAL A 96 9.31 -12.27 -2.48
CA VAL A 96 9.00 -13.27 -3.50
C VAL A 96 7.53 -13.63 -3.40
N ILE A 97 6.83 -13.57 -4.53
CA ILE A 97 5.43 -13.99 -4.68
C ILE A 97 5.40 -15.29 -5.46
N THR A 98 4.70 -16.29 -4.95
CA THR A 98 4.62 -17.63 -5.52
C THR A 98 3.17 -18.07 -5.69
N ASP A 99 2.98 -19.24 -6.30
CA ASP A 99 1.74 -19.99 -6.22
C ASP A 99 1.44 -20.48 -4.79
N GLU A 100 0.25 -21.04 -4.60
CA GLU A 100 -0.21 -21.52 -3.29
C GLU A 100 0.66 -22.63 -2.71
N SER A 101 1.31 -23.42 -3.58
CA SER A 101 2.21 -24.51 -3.18
C SER A 101 3.67 -24.09 -2.98
N GLU A 102 3.99 -22.80 -3.17
CA GLU A 102 5.35 -22.24 -3.10
C GLU A 102 6.34 -22.89 -4.09
N SER A 103 5.83 -23.57 -5.11
CA SER A 103 6.61 -24.33 -6.11
C SER A 103 7.14 -23.44 -7.23
N LYS A 104 6.45 -22.33 -7.53
CA LYS A 104 6.78 -21.46 -8.66
C LYS A 104 6.74 -19.98 -8.24
N PRO A 105 7.84 -19.24 -8.38
CA PRO A 105 7.82 -17.79 -8.24
C PRO A 105 7.15 -17.14 -9.46
N TYR A 106 6.23 -16.22 -9.18
CA TYR A 106 5.66 -15.32 -10.18
C TYR A 106 6.40 -13.99 -10.21
N ARG A 107 6.84 -13.50 -9.05
CA ARG A 107 7.47 -12.20 -8.95
C ARG A 107 8.49 -12.12 -7.84
N THR A 108 9.50 -11.27 -8.03
CA THR A 108 10.50 -10.96 -7.00
C THR A 108 10.76 -9.46 -7.00
N LEU A 109 10.48 -8.81 -5.87
CA LEU A 109 10.50 -7.36 -5.72
C LEU A 109 11.50 -6.94 -4.65
N GLY A 110 12.52 -6.18 -5.05
CA GLY A 110 13.45 -5.55 -4.12
C GLY A 110 12.97 -4.16 -3.74
N VAL A 111 12.72 -3.90 -2.45
CA VAL A 111 12.28 -2.57 -2.01
C VAL A 111 13.45 -1.59 -1.89
N THR A 112 13.24 -0.36 -2.35
CA THR A 112 14.23 0.71 -2.34
C THR A 112 13.78 1.94 -1.55
N ALA A 113 12.47 2.10 -1.33
CA ALA A 113 11.92 3.10 -0.42
C ALA A 113 10.59 2.63 0.15
N LEU A 114 10.33 2.97 1.42
CA LEU A 114 9.04 2.80 2.08
C LEU A 114 8.70 4.04 2.89
N THR A 115 7.46 4.49 2.77
CA THR A 115 6.86 5.53 3.60
C THR A 115 5.51 5.05 4.14
N ALA A 116 4.81 5.90 4.90
CA ALA A 116 3.46 5.60 5.37
C ALA A 116 2.46 5.29 4.24
N THR A 117 2.64 5.87 3.06
CA THR A 117 1.65 5.82 1.97
C THR A 117 2.22 5.38 0.63
N THR A 118 3.54 5.20 0.52
CA THR A 118 4.19 4.83 -0.74
C THR A 118 5.29 3.79 -0.56
N ALA A 119 5.49 2.97 -1.60
CA ALA A 119 6.65 2.10 -1.75
C ALA A 119 7.29 2.32 -3.12
N THR A 120 8.60 2.13 -3.20
CA THR A 120 9.31 2.00 -4.47
C THR A 120 10.03 0.67 -4.47
N ALA A 121 9.82 -0.13 -5.50
CA ALA A 121 10.43 -1.45 -5.65
C ALA A 121 11.03 -1.62 -7.04
N ILE A 122 12.06 -2.45 -7.14
CA ILE A 122 12.61 -2.92 -8.40
C ILE A 122 12.11 -4.35 -8.61
N ASP A 123 11.45 -4.59 -9.73
CA ASP A 123 11.15 -5.94 -10.18
C ASP A 123 12.45 -6.60 -10.67
N ARG A 124 12.89 -7.64 -9.96
CA ARG A 124 14.15 -8.32 -10.27
C ARG A 124 14.13 -9.06 -11.60
N SER A 125 12.95 -9.43 -12.10
CA SER A 125 12.82 -10.19 -13.35
C SER A 125 12.86 -9.28 -14.59
N THR A 126 12.31 -8.06 -14.48
CA THR A 126 12.22 -7.11 -15.59
C THR A 126 13.21 -5.95 -15.49
N GLY A 127 13.79 -5.72 -14.31
CA GLY A 127 14.65 -4.57 -14.02
C GLY A 127 13.90 -3.25 -13.87
N LEU A 128 12.57 -3.26 -13.95
CA LEU A 128 11.76 -2.04 -13.87
C LEU A 128 11.62 -1.55 -12.43
N THR A 129 11.82 -0.25 -12.24
CA THR A 129 11.47 0.44 -10.99
C THR A 129 10.01 0.84 -11.01
N GLU A 130 9.33 0.54 -9.91
CA GLU A 130 7.89 0.67 -9.76
C GLU A 130 7.55 1.42 -8.48
N ALA A 131 6.67 2.40 -8.63
CA ALA A 131 6.13 3.17 -7.52
C ALA A 131 4.73 2.66 -7.19
N TYR A 132 4.47 2.43 -5.91
CA TYR A 132 3.22 1.92 -5.40
C TYR A 132 2.64 2.90 -4.37
N SER A 133 1.33 3.14 -4.43
CA SER A 133 0.61 3.62 -3.24
C SER A 133 0.41 2.45 -2.28
N ARG A 134 0.34 2.75 -0.98
CA ARG A 134 0.17 1.77 0.10
C ARG A 134 -1.03 2.13 0.95
N ILE A 135 -1.81 1.13 1.31
CA ILE A 135 -2.97 1.27 2.19
C ILE A 135 -2.87 0.18 3.25
N TYR A 136 -2.80 0.58 4.52
CA TYR A 136 -2.85 -0.36 5.63
C TYR A 136 -4.27 -0.91 5.79
N THR A 137 -4.37 -2.24 5.91
CA THR A 137 -5.64 -2.93 6.11
C THR A 137 -5.52 -3.75 7.39
N PRO A 138 -5.90 -3.23 8.57
CA PRO A 138 -5.79 -4.02 9.79
C PRO A 138 -6.59 -5.30 9.65
N GLN A 139 -6.10 -6.37 10.25
CA GLN A 139 -6.88 -7.57 10.39
C GLN A 139 -8.09 -7.23 11.26
N THR A 140 -9.27 -7.08 10.67
CA THR A 140 -10.51 -7.23 11.40
C THR A 140 -10.58 -8.69 11.78
N GLY A 141 -10.48 -8.99 13.08
CA GLY A 141 -10.56 -10.36 13.59
C GLY A 141 -11.73 -11.11 12.96
N GLY A 142 -11.42 -12.25 12.37
CA GLY A 142 -12.40 -13.27 12.01
C GLY A 142 -12.50 -14.31 13.12
#